data_AF-A0A6G0VM14-F1
#
_entry.id   AF-A0A6G0VM14-F1
#
_cell.length_a   1.000
_cell.length_b   1.000
_cell.length_c   1.000
_cell.angle_alpha   90.00
_cell.angle_beta   90.00
_cell.angle_gamma   90.00
#
_symmetry.space_group_name_H-M   'P 1'
#
loop_
_entity.id
_entity.type
_entity.pdbx_description
1 polymer ?
#
loop_
_entity_poly.entity_id
_entity_poly.type
_entity_poly.pdbx_seq_one_letter_code
_entity_poly.pdbx_strand_id
1 'polypeptide(L)'
;RVEAAVVSFNSKQYLRKIHKKISNCSPGKFGKRFIKNYERIRANTLKRRQLFPEARKTKIICADGPDADYENADIKKIEEDTRNQSDSEKWYYERKKRITASRFGQVCKMRSNTSCKNTVYNILYARNVQSKYLQYGRDTEPIARKKAECIIGEKIQICGLIVDPDEPYLAASPDGLIGKTAIIEIKCPYIAKDTSNAIDAINKKLLPYCNIVDNCTKLKNDNIYYYQVMGQLHITRRKLCYFVIYASNWITIEKIYYEPEFWTSNMSEKLKMFYMDCMLPEIIQPLYPVRMLKSDIKEPERIIKIMTTTNNNFKKM
;
A
#
# COMPACT_ATOMS: atom_id res chain seq x y z
N ARG A 1 -4.80 35.67 -14.56
CA ARG A 1 -4.25 34.35 -14.98
C ARG A 1 -5.34 33.32 -15.32
N VAL A 2 -6.54 33.40 -14.72
CA VAL A 2 -7.66 32.47 -14.98
C VAL A 2 -8.38 32.77 -16.32
N GLU A 3 -8.54 34.04 -16.69
CA GLU A 3 -9.27 34.43 -17.92
C GLU A 3 -8.62 33.94 -19.23
N ALA A 4 -7.29 33.92 -19.30
CA ALA A 4 -6.58 33.47 -20.51
C ALA A 4 -6.74 31.97 -20.78
N ALA A 5 -6.94 31.16 -19.73
CA ALA A 5 -7.19 29.73 -19.86
C ALA A 5 -8.61 29.46 -20.40
N VAL A 6 -9.60 30.25 -19.97
CA VAL A 6 -10.99 30.15 -20.43
C VAL A 6 -11.11 30.54 -21.90
N VAL A 7 -10.45 31.63 -22.32
CA VAL A 7 -10.44 32.08 -23.73
C VAL A 7 -9.75 31.07 -24.66
N SER A 8 -8.69 30.40 -24.17
CA SER A 8 -7.99 29.34 -24.89
C SER A 8 -8.81 28.06 -25.08
N PHE A 9 -9.71 27.75 -24.16
CA PHE A 9 -10.56 26.56 -24.26
C PHE A 9 -11.71 26.78 -25.26
N ASN A 10 -12.24 28.01 -25.28
CA ASN A 10 -13.40 28.36 -26.12
C ASN A 10 -13.03 28.74 -27.55
N SER A 11 -11.83 29.29 -27.78
CA SER A 11 -11.35 29.60 -29.13
C SER A 11 -10.43 28.46 -29.61
N LYS A 12 -10.83 27.74 -30.65
CA LYS A 12 -10.03 26.68 -31.30
C LYS A 12 -8.72 27.18 -31.96
N GLN A 13 -8.19 28.33 -31.53
CA GLN A 13 -6.96 28.92 -32.04
C GLN A 13 -5.80 28.73 -31.05
N TYR A 14 -4.61 28.45 -31.59
CA TYR A 14 -3.39 28.31 -30.80
C TYR A 14 -3.08 29.58 -30.00
N LEU A 15 -2.81 29.44 -28.69
CA LEU A 15 -2.39 30.50 -27.75
C LEU A 15 -1.33 31.47 -28.32
N ARG A 16 -0.43 30.94 -29.17
CA ARG A 16 0.59 31.70 -29.91
C ARG A 16 0.02 32.82 -30.80
N LYS A 17 -1.15 32.63 -31.43
CA LYS A 17 -1.81 33.63 -32.29
C LYS A 17 -2.42 34.76 -31.44
N ILE A 18 -2.98 34.42 -30.29
CA ILE A 18 -3.62 35.38 -29.37
C ILE A 18 -2.57 36.30 -28.72
N HIS A 19 -1.47 35.72 -28.22
CA HIS A 19 -0.41 36.50 -27.55
C HIS A 19 0.34 37.48 -28.49
N LYS A 20 0.44 37.17 -29.79
CA LYS A 20 1.08 38.07 -30.77
C LYS A 20 0.29 39.36 -31.04
N LYS A 21 -1.03 39.36 -30.83
CA LYS A 21 -1.86 40.56 -30.98
C LYS A 21 -1.90 41.42 -29.71
N ILE A 22 -1.57 40.85 -28.55
CA ILE A 22 -1.72 41.50 -27.24
C ILE A 22 -0.39 42.05 -26.71
N SER A 23 0.76 41.49 -27.11
CA SER A 23 2.07 41.97 -26.65
C SER A 23 2.99 42.35 -27.81
N ASN A 24 3.58 43.55 -27.74
CA ASN A 24 4.63 44.02 -28.65
C ASN A 24 5.99 43.31 -28.46
N CYS A 25 6.05 42.23 -27.67
CA CYS A 25 7.27 41.50 -27.37
C CYS A 25 7.08 39.99 -27.63
N SER A 26 8.05 39.38 -28.30
CA SER A 26 8.02 37.93 -28.56
C SER A 26 8.05 37.13 -27.25
N PRO A 27 7.12 36.18 -27.01
CA PRO A 27 7.10 35.32 -25.83
C PRO A 27 8.41 34.54 -25.61
N GLY A 28 9.17 34.29 -26.69
CA GLY A 28 10.48 33.64 -26.63
C GLY A 28 11.55 34.45 -25.88
N LYS A 29 11.43 35.79 -25.79
CA LYS A 29 12.35 36.61 -24.99
C LYS A 29 12.16 36.40 -23.49
N PHE A 30 10.91 36.24 -23.03
CA PHE A 30 10.60 35.94 -21.63
C PHE A 30 11.05 34.53 -21.24
N GLY A 31 10.79 33.53 -22.09
CA GLY A 31 11.26 32.16 -21.87
C GLY A 31 12.79 32.08 -21.75
N LYS A 32 13.53 32.75 -22.65
CA LYS A 32 15.00 32.80 -22.61
C LYS A 32 15.54 33.52 -21.36
N ARG A 33 14.88 34.58 -20.88
CA ARG A 33 15.23 35.26 -19.63
C ARG A 33 14.97 34.38 -18.39
N PHE A 34 13.88 33.63 -18.39
CA PHE A 34 13.53 32.71 -17.30
C PHE A 34 14.54 31.56 -17.18
N ILE A 35 14.90 30.93 -18.30
CA ILE A 35 15.90 29.85 -18.35
C ILE A 35 17.26 30.33 -17.83
N LYS A 36 17.75 31.49 -18.30
CA LYS A 36 19.00 32.09 -17.80
C LYS A 36 18.99 32.36 -16.30
N ASN A 37 17.84 32.77 -15.74
CA ASN A 37 17.74 33.01 -14.30
C ASN A 37 17.78 31.71 -13.49
N TYR A 38 17.15 30.64 -13.99
CA TYR A 38 17.17 29.33 -13.36
C TYR A 38 18.58 28.72 -13.32
N GLU A 39 19.31 28.78 -14.44
CA GLU A 39 20.70 28.32 -14.52
C GLU A 39 21.60 29.09 -13.53
N ARG A 40 21.43 30.40 -13.44
CA ARG A 40 22.14 31.25 -12.47
C ARG A 40 21.85 30.85 -11.02
N ILE A 41 20.59 30.62 -10.66
CA ILE A 41 20.20 30.20 -9.30
C ILE A 41 20.85 28.85 -8.96
N ARG A 42 20.83 27.91 -9.90
CA ARG A 42 21.40 26.56 -9.72
C ARG A 42 22.93 26.61 -9.55
N ALA A 43 23.61 27.41 -10.36
CA ALA A 43 25.06 27.63 -10.24
C ALA A 43 25.44 28.29 -8.90
N ASN A 44 24.68 29.30 -8.45
CA ASN A 44 24.92 29.95 -7.15
C ASN A 44 24.69 28.99 -5.97
N THR A 45 23.69 28.11 -6.08
CA THR A 45 23.42 27.08 -5.07
C THR A 45 24.57 26.07 -4.96
N LEU A 46 25.13 25.65 -6.10
CA LEU A 46 26.28 24.74 -6.14
C LEU A 46 27.53 25.38 -5.53
N LYS A 47 27.84 26.64 -5.89
CA LYS A 47 28.96 27.39 -5.29
C LYS A 47 28.80 27.55 -3.78
N ARG A 48 27.58 27.86 -3.31
CA ARG A 48 27.30 28.00 -1.87
C ARG A 48 27.49 26.69 -1.10
N ARG A 49 27.22 25.53 -1.73
CA ARG A 49 27.48 24.20 -1.16
C ARG A 49 28.97 23.83 -1.14
N GLN A 50 29.78 24.39 -2.02
CA GLN A 50 31.24 24.19 -2.04
C GLN A 50 31.96 25.05 -0.99
N LEU A 51 31.42 26.23 -0.66
CA LEU A 51 32.00 27.16 0.31
C LEU A 51 31.82 26.73 1.77
N PHE A 52 30.83 25.88 2.05
CA PHE A 52 30.56 25.33 3.38
C PHE A 52 30.44 23.80 3.29
N PRO A 53 31.56 23.08 3.14
CA PRO A 53 31.57 21.62 3.17
C PRO A 53 31.44 21.14 4.63
N GLU A 54 30.34 21.46 5.30
CA GLU A 54 30.01 20.78 6.55
C GLU A 54 29.63 19.35 6.22
N ALA A 55 30.50 18.42 6.64
CA ALA A 55 30.12 17.03 6.79
C ALA A 55 28.88 17.01 7.68
N ARG A 56 27.72 16.68 7.11
CA ARG A 56 26.55 16.32 7.91
C ARG A 56 27.03 15.19 8.81
N LYS A 57 27.23 15.48 10.10
CA LYS A 57 27.13 14.44 11.13
C LYS A 57 25.74 13.87 10.94
N THR A 58 25.66 12.66 10.38
CA THR A 58 24.42 11.90 10.36
C THR A 58 24.03 11.77 11.83
N LYS A 59 23.07 12.59 12.28
CA LYS A 59 22.44 12.35 13.57
C LYS A 59 21.87 10.95 13.47
N ILE A 60 22.46 10.03 14.22
CA ILE A 60 21.77 8.80 14.61
C ILE A 60 20.54 9.30 15.35
N ILE A 61 19.36 9.05 14.79
CA ILE A 61 18.10 9.40 15.42
C ILE A 61 17.95 8.43 16.60
N CYS A 62 18.34 8.86 17.81
CA CYS A 62 17.83 8.27 19.04
C CYS A 62 16.43 8.84 19.26
N ALA A 63 15.45 7.95 19.38
CA ALA A 63 14.02 8.27 19.41
C ALA A 63 13.50 8.61 20.82
N ASP A 64 14.20 9.48 21.56
CA ASP A 64 13.81 9.85 22.94
C ASP A 64 13.75 11.38 23.12
N GLY A 65 13.11 12.07 22.17
CA GLY A 65 12.85 13.52 22.23
C GLY A 65 11.35 13.86 22.25
N PRO A 66 10.98 15.11 22.56
CA PRO A 66 9.58 15.58 22.60
C PRO A 66 8.81 15.43 21.27
N ASP A 67 9.51 15.10 20.18
CA ASP A 67 8.93 14.82 18.86
C ASP A 67 8.34 13.40 18.75
N ALA A 68 8.72 12.46 19.63
CA ALA A 68 8.18 11.09 19.64
C ALA A 68 6.67 11.07 19.93
N ASP A 69 6.19 11.98 20.78
CA ASP A 69 4.76 12.16 21.05
C ASP A 69 4.02 12.79 19.86
N TYR A 70 4.72 13.58 19.03
CA TYR A 70 4.16 14.23 17.85
C TYR A 70 3.91 13.23 16.71
N GLU A 71 4.82 12.27 16.50
CA GLU A 71 4.64 11.19 15.54
C GLU A 71 3.51 10.23 15.96
N ASN A 72 3.43 9.88 17.25
CA ASN A 72 2.35 9.05 17.79
C ASN A 72 0.96 9.72 17.69
N ALA A 73 0.89 11.04 17.90
CA ALA A 73 -0.33 11.81 17.72
C ALA A 73 -0.82 11.80 16.26
N ASP A 74 0.09 11.85 15.29
CA ASP A 74 -0.26 11.79 13.87
C ASP A 74 -0.76 10.39 13.47
N ILE A 75 -0.13 9.31 13.99
CA ILE A 75 -0.58 7.93 13.73
C ILE A 75 -2.01 7.70 14.22
N LYS A 76 -2.32 8.14 15.45
CA LYS A 76 -3.67 7.99 16.00
C LYS A 76 -4.70 8.78 15.18
N LYS A 77 -4.34 10.00 14.78
CA LYS A 77 -5.20 10.84 13.94
C LYS A 77 -5.41 10.25 12.54
N ILE A 78 -4.41 9.60 11.97
CA ILE A 78 -4.56 8.86 10.71
C ILE A 78 -5.60 7.76 10.88
N GLU A 79 -5.56 6.97 11.95
CA GLU A 79 -6.57 5.93 12.20
C GLU A 79 -7.98 6.54 12.28
N GLU A 80 -8.16 7.56 13.12
CA GLU A 80 -9.44 8.23 13.35
C GLU A 80 -10.04 8.81 12.06
N ASP A 81 -9.25 9.58 11.31
CA ASP A 81 -9.70 10.24 10.07
C ASP A 81 -9.95 9.26 8.91
N THR A 82 -9.56 8.00 9.07
CA THR A 82 -9.67 6.97 8.04
C THR A 82 -10.56 5.80 8.41
N ARG A 83 -11.35 5.91 9.49
CA ARG A 83 -12.33 4.88 9.92
C ARG A 83 -13.40 4.54 8.89
N ASN A 84 -13.72 5.48 7.99
CA ASN A 84 -14.63 5.23 6.85
C ASN A 84 -13.95 4.46 5.70
N GLN A 85 -12.69 4.05 5.87
CA GLN A 85 -11.91 3.20 4.97
C GLN A 85 -12.08 3.55 3.48
N SER A 86 -12.78 2.72 2.70
CA SER A 86 -12.94 2.91 1.26
C SER A 86 -13.74 4.15 0.86
N ASP A 87 -14.43 4.78 1.81
CA ASP A 87 -15.17 6.02 1.60
C ASP A 87 -14.34 7.25 2.03
N SER A 88 -13.07 7.05 2.44
CA SER A 88 -12.14 8.12 2.82
C SER A 88 -11.02 8.28 1.79
N GLU A 89 -10.95 9.45 1.14
CA GLU A 89 -9.82 9.79 0.27
C GLU A 89 -8.48 9.80 1.02
N LYS A 90 -8.50 10.23 2.28
CA LYS A 90 -7.33 10.22 3.16
C LYS A 90 -6.83 8.80 3.39
N TRP A 91 -7.73 7.82 3.54
CA TRP A 91 -7.35 6.41 3.66
C TRP A 91 -6.57 5.93 2.43
N TYR A 92 -7.02 6.27 1.22
CA TYR A 92 -6.28 5.96 0.00
C TYR A 92 -4.93 6.68 -0.08
N TYR A 93 -4.87 7.94 0.33
CA TYR A 93 -3.64 8.73 0.32
C TYR A 93 -2.59 8.16 1.27
N GLU A 94 -2.96 7.85 2.51
CA GLU A 94 -2.03 7.29 3.50
C GLU A 94 -1.54 5.88 3.14
N ARG A 95 -2.39 5.08 2.48
CA ARG A 95 -2.02 3.75 1.96
C ARG A 95 -1.02 3.79 0.81
N LYS A 96 -0.93 4.88 0.04
CA LYS A 96 0.08 5.02 -1.01
C LYS A 96 1.48 5.25 -0.45
N LYS A 97 1.59 5.70 0.81
CA LYS A 97 2.88 5.94 1.45
C LYS A 97 3.48 4.67 2.07
N ARG A 98 2.69 3.60 2.19
CA ARG A 98 3.00 2.45 3.06
C ARG A 98 2.67 1.12 2.38
N ILE A 99 3.35 0.06 2.78
CA ILE A 99 2.94 -1.29 2.43
C ILE A 99 1.81 -1.68 3.39
N THR A 100 0.65 -2.04 2.85
CA THR A 100 -0.50 -2.43 3.65
C THR A 100 -0.57 -3.94 3.83
N ALA A 101 -1.05 -4.43 4.98
CA ALA A 101 -1.10 -5.85 5.32
C ALA A 101 -1.68 -6.76 4.21
N SER A 102 -2.73 -6.31 3.49
CA SER A 102 -3.32 -7.06 2.37
C SER A 102 -2.38 -7.29 1.16
N ARG A 103 -1.22 -6.61 1.13
CA ARG A 103 -0.16 -6.78 0.13
C ARG A 103 1.04 -7.57 0.66
N PHE A 104 1.10 -7.90 1.96
CA PHE A 104 2.28 -8.54 2.55
C PHE A 104 2.56 -9.90 1.93
N GLY A 105 1.52 -10.74 1.76
CA GLY A 105 1.68 -12.03 1.09
C GLY A 105 2.25 -11.92 -0.33
N GLN A 106 1.82 -10.90 -1.09
CA GLN A 106 2.35 -10.64 -2.44
C GLN A 106 3.83 -10.25 -2.41
N VAL A 107 4.22 -9.41 -1.45
CA VAL A 107 5.61 -8.94 -1.30
C VAL A 107 6.52 -10.06 -0.79
N CYS A 108 6.15 -10.73 0.30
CA CYS A 108 6.99 -11.74 0.95
C CYS A 108 7.16 -13.03 0.13
N LYS A 109 6.22 -13.32 -0.76
CA LYS A 109 6.29 -14.47 -1.68
C LYS A 109 6.85 -14.11 -3.06
N MET A 110 7.24 -12.86 -3.30
CA MET A 110 7.86 -12.45 -4.55
C MET A 110 9.22 -13.14 -4.72
N ARG A 111 9.47 -13.75 -5.89
CA ARG A 111 10.76 -14.39 -6.17
C ARG A 111 11.83 -13.31 -6.31
N SER A 112 13.06 -13.63 -5.94
CA SER A 112 14.21 -12.70 -5.99
C SER A 112 14.51 -12.14 -7.38
N ASN A 113 14.13 -12.87 -8.44
CA ASN A 113 14.28 -12.48 -9.84
C ASN A 113 13.01 -11.87 -10.47
N THR A 114 11.94 -11.66 -9.69
CA THR A 114 10.71 -11.03 -10.20
C THR A 114 10.82 -9.52 -10.12
N SER A 115 10.46 -8.82 -11.20
CA SER A 115 10.44 -7.36 -11.23
C SER A 115 9.47 -6.79 -10.20
N CYS A 116 9.93 -5.80 -9.41
CA CYS A 116 9.09 -5.12 -8.43
C CYS A 116 8.15 -4.08 -9.06
N LYS A 117 8.41 -3.66 -10.31
CA LYS A 117 7.74 -2.52 -10.96
C LYS A 117 6.22 -2.62 -10.97
N ASN A 118 5.67 -3.80 -11.29
CA ASN A 118 4.22 -4.01 -11.29
C ASN A 118 3.62 -3.90 -9.89
N THR A 119 4.30 -4.42 -8.88
CA THR A 119 3.83 -4.34 -7.49
C THR A 119 3.87 -2.89 -6.99
N VAL A 120 4.96 -2.17 -7.26
CA VAL A 120 5.09 -0.74 -6.94
C VAL A 120 4.00 0.07 -7.65
N TYR A 121 3.78 -0.16 -8.95
CA TYR A 121 2.70 0.48 -9.71
C TYR A 121 1.33 0.23 -9.07
N ASN A 122 1.05 -1.03 -8.71
CA ASN A 122 -0.23 -1.41 -8.13
C ASN A 122 -0.49 -0.82 -6.75
N ILE A 123 0.56 -0.47 -6.00
CA ILE A 123 0.44 0.19 -4.70
C ILE A 123 0.27 1.69 -4.86
N LEU A 124 1.08 2.33 -5.72
CA LEU A 124 1.15 3.79 -5.81
C LEU A 124 0.13 4.42 -6.77
N TYR A 125 -0.17 3.73 -7.88
CA TYR A 125 -0.82 4.36 -9.03
C TYR A 125 -2.08 3.64 -9.53
N ALA A 126 -2.26 2.35 -9.22
CA ALA A 126 -3.43 1.63 -9.68
C ALA A 126 -4.73 2.27 -9.17
N ARG A 127 -5.69 2.39 -10.09
CA ARG A 127 -7.03 2.85 -9.77
C ARG A 127 -7.77 1.76 -9.00
N ASN A 128 -8.75 2.18 -8.20
CA ASN A 128 -9.66 1.27 -7.54
C ASN A 128 -10.41 0.45 -8.60
N VAL A 129 -10.21 -0.86 -8.56
CA VAL A 129 -10.94 -1.79 -9.42
C VAL A 129 -12.31 -2.00 -8.81
N GLN A 130 -13.37 -1.73 -9.56
CA GLN A 130 -14.71 -2.15 -9.18
C GLN A 130 -14.95 -3.54 -9.80
N SER A 131 -15.36 -4.49 -8.97
CA SER A 131 -15.76 -5.82 -9.45
C SER A 131 -16.94 -6.33 -8.65
N LYS A 132 -17.73 -7.23 -9.25
CA LYS A 132 -18.84 -7.90 -8.56
C LYS A 132 -18.41 -8.59 -7.27
N TYR A 133 -17.18 -9.10 -7.22
CA TYR A 133 -16.60 -9.77 -6.06
C TYR A 133 -16.33 -8.78 -4.92
N LEU A 134 -15.79 -7.60 -5.25
CA LEU A 134 -15.51 -6.54 -4.27
C LEU A 134 -16.80 -5.89 -3.77
N GLN A 135 -17.77 -5.67 -4.66
CA GLN A 135 -19.08 -5.14 -4.26
C GLN A 135 -19.79 -6.10 -3.31
N TYR A 136 -19.86 -7.39 -3.67
CA TYR A 136 -20.42 -8.41 -2.78
C TYR A 136 -19.75 -8.44 -1.41
N GLY A 137 -18.41 -8.34 -1.37
CA GLY A 137 -17.68 -8.26 -0.10
C GLY A 137 -18.14 -7.08 0.75
N ARG A 138 -18.19 -5.87 0.18
CA ARG A 138 -18.63 -4.66 0.88
C ARG A 138 -20.05 -4.77 1.41
N ASP A 139 -20.96 -5.33 0.62
CA ASP A 139 -22.37 -5.45 0.98
C ASP A 139 -22.60 -6.49 2.09
N THR A 140 -21.78 -7.54 2.12
CA THR A 140 -21.96 -8.67 3.05
C THR A 140 -21.10 -8.60 4.31
N GLU A 141 -20.00 -7.86 4.29
CA GLU A 141 -19.09 -7.71 5.43
C GLU A 141 -19.79 -7.17 6.70
N PRO A 142 -20.67 -6.15 6.66
CA PRO A 142 -21.42 -5.72 7.83
C PRO A 142 -22.32 -6.81 8.43
N ILE A 143 -22.92 -7.64 7.58
CA ILE A 143 -23.76 -8.77 8.00
C ILE A 143 -22.90 -9.85 8.67
N ALA A 144 -21.77 -10.18 8.06
CA ALA A 144 -20.80 -11.13 8.59
C ALA A 144 -20.24 -10.66 9.94
N ARG A 145 -19.88 -9.38 10.07
CA ARG A 145 -19.39 -8.77 11.31
C ARG A 145 -20.43 -8.89 12.43
N LYS A 146 -21.70 -8.55 12.17
CA LYS A 146 -22.76 -8.66 13.18
C LYS A 146 -22.97 -10.11 13.64
N LYS A 147 -22.95 -11.07 12.71
CA LYS A 147 -23.03 -12.50 13.07
C LYS A 147 -21.82 -12.95 13.89
N ALA A 148 -20.61 -12.54 13.50
CA ALA A 148 -19.39 -12.84 14.23
C ALA A 148 -19.40 -12.23 15.64
N GLU A 149 -19.86 -10.99 15.80
CA GLU A 149 -20.03 -10.32 17.09
C GLU A 149 -20.93 -11.14 18.04
N CYS A 150 -22.07 -11.64 17.54
CA CYS A 150 -22.94 -12.52 18.33
C CYS A 150 -22.28 -13.86 18.73
N ILE A 151 -21.50 -14.47 17.84
CA ILE A 151 -20.85 -15.77 18.08
C ILE A 151 -19.66 -15.63 19.04
N ILE A 152 -18.86 -14.57 18.87
CA ILE A 152 -17.69 -14.29 19.69
C ILE A 152 -18.12 -13.79 21.08
N GLY A 153 -19.26 -13.10 21.17
CA GLY A 153 -19.76 -12.55 22.43
C GLY A 153 -19.06 -11.27 22.87
N GLU A 154 -18.25 -10.67 22.00
CA GLU A 154 -17.55 -9.41 22.26
C GLU A 154 -17.80 -8.39 21.15
N LYS A 155 -17.89 -7.12 21.54
CA LYS A 155 -18.14 -6.00 20.62
C LYS A 155 -16.97 -5.82 19.65
N ILE A 156 -17.29 -5.69 18.37
CA ILE A 156 -16.32 -5.45 17.30
C ILE A 156 -16.33 -3.97 16.93
N GLN A 157 -15.21 -3.30 17.15
CA GLN A 157 -15.03 -1.88 16.85
C GLN A 157 -14.43 -1.69 15.46
N ILE A 158 -15.03 -0.84 14.64
CA ILE A 158 -14.45 -0.45 13.35
C ILE A 158 -13.19 0.40 13.60
N CYS A 159 -12.16 0.19 12.79
CA CYS A 159 -10.96 1.00 12.79
C CYS A 159 -10.59 1.46 11.39
N GLY A 160 -9.79 2.54 11.31
CA GLY A 160 -9.21 3.04 10.09
C GLY A 160 -7.88 2.36 9.73
N LEU A 161 -6.96 3.14 9.21
CA LEU A 161 -5.60 2.73 8.91
C LEU A 161 -4.72 2.90 10.14
N ILE A 162 -4.27 1.78 10.69
CA ILE A 162 -3.31 1.72 11.79
C ILE A 162 -1.91 1.64 11.18
N VAL A 163 -1.05 2.59 11.51
CA VAL A 163 0.35 2.63 11.08
C VAL A 163 1.20 1.96 12.15
N ASP A 164 2.21 1.19 11.74
CA ASP A 164 3.15 0.61 12.69
C ASP A 164 4.01 1.73 13.31
N PRO A 165 4.06 1.85 14.64
CA PRO A 165 4.85 2.91 15.29
C PRO A 165 6.36 2.72 15.12
N ASP A 166 6.84 1.47 15.06
CA ASP A 166 8.27 1.16 14.94
C ASP A 166 8.71 1.11 13.47
N GLU A 167 7.79 0.72 12.58
CA GLU A 167 8.02 0.63 11.13
C GLU A 167 6.98 1.45 10.34
N PRO A 168 7.02 2.80 10.35
CA PRO A 168 5.94 3.65 9.81
C PRO A 168 5.63 3.47 8.32
N TYR A 169 6.48 2.74 7.60
CA TYR A 169 6.27 2.30 6.22
C TYR A 169 5.31 1.11 6.08
N LEU A 170 4.84 0.53 7.19
CA LEU A 170 3.86 -0.54 7.27
C LEU A 170 2.54 -0.03 7.87
N ALA A 171 1.42 -0.56 7.36
CA ALA A 171 0.11 -0.25 7.90
C ALA A 171 -0.91 -1.39 7.72
N ALA A 172 -1.95 -1.38 8.55
CA ALA A 172 -3.04 -2.35 8.52
C ALA A 172 -4.39 -1.66 8.71
N SER A 173 -5.42 -2.20 8.08
CA SER A 173 -6.82 -1.90 8.40
C SER A 173 -7.51 -3.25 8.56
N PRO A 174 -7.54 -3.84 9.77
CA PRO A 174 -8.36 -5.02 10.01
C PRO A 174 -9.85 -4.66 9.91
N ASP A 175 -10.70 -5.66 9.73
CA ASP A 175 -12.14 -5.46 9.56
C ASP A 175 -12.85 -5.12 10.89
N GLY A 176 -12.12 -5.27 12.00
CA GLY A 176 -12.46 -4.72 13.30
C GLY A 176 -11.46 -5.07 14.40
N LEU A 177 -11.57 -4.36 15.51
CA LEU A 177 -10.81 -4.55 16.74
C LEU A 177 -11.73 -5.11 17.82
N ILE A 178 -11.25 -6.12 18.55
CA ILE A 178 -11.98 -6.77 19.65
C ILE A 178 -11.15 -6.57 20.92
N GLY A 179 -11.65 -5.70 21.78
CA GLY A 179 -10.93 -5.25 22.97
C GLY A 179 -9.50 -4.78 22.67
N LYS A 180 -8.57 -5.15 23.55
CA LYS A 180 -7.14 -4.81 23.44
C LYS A 180 -6.28 -5.94 22.87
N THR A 181 -6.83 -7.15 22.75
CA THR A 181 -6.03 -8.36 22.51
C THR A 181 -6.25 -8.97 21.13
N ALA A 182 -7.37 -8.65 20.47
CA ALA A 182 -7.77 -9.33 19.25
C ALA A 182 -8.25 -8.42 18.12
N ILE A 183 -8.16 -8.95 16.90
CA ILE A 183 -8.71 -8.36 15.66
C ILE A 183 -9.66 -9.37 15.01
N ILE A 184 -10.43 -8.91 14.03
CA ILE A 184 -11.19 -9.76 13.11
C ILE A 184 -10.79 -9.45 11.67
N GLU A 185 -10.69 -10.50 10.86
CA GLU A 185 -10.50 -10.43 9.41
C GLU A 185 -11.60 -11.28 8.76
N ILE A 186 -12.43 -10.66 7.93
CA ILE A 186 -13.64 -11.22 7.35
C ILE A 186 -13.43 -11.41 5.85
N LYS A 187 -13.76 -12.62 5.37
CA LYS A 187 -13.81 -12.94 3.95
C LYS A 187 -15.21 -13.36 3.55
N CYS A 188 -15.75 -12.68 2.55
CA CYS A 188 -17.04 -12.99 1.94
C CYS A 188 -16.85 -13.46 0.48
N PRO A 189 -16.44 -14.72 0.25
CA PRO A 189 -16.15 -15.22 -1.09
C PRO A 189 -17.42 -15.36 -1.94
N TYR A 190 -17.60 -14.47 -2.91
CA TYR A 190 -18.73 -14.50 -3.86
C TYR A 190 -18.91 -15.87 -4.53
N ILE A 191 -17.81 -16.56 -4.86
CA ILE A 191 -17.86 -17.88 -5.52
C ILE A 191 -18.41 -19.00 -4.63
N ALA A 192 -18.39 -18.84 -3.31
CA ALA A 192 -18.91 -19.82 -2.37
C ALA A 192 -20.24 -19.40 -1.74
N LYS A 193 -20.89 -18.34 -2.26
CA LYS A 193 -22.11 -17.77 -1.67
C LYS A 193 -23.28 -18.76 -1.59
N ASP A 194 -23.35 -19.70 -2.55
CA ASP A 194 -24.44 -20.67 -2.71
C ASP A 194 -24.09 -22.06 -2.17
N THR A 195 -22.95 -22.24 -1.48
CA THR A 195 -22.61 -23.53 -0.89
C THR A 195 -23.38 -23.77 0.41
N SER A 196 -23.58 -25.04 0.76
CA SER A 196 -24.33 -25.43 1.96
C SER A 196 -23.51 -25.25 3.23
N ASN A 197 -22.21 -25.56 3.18
CA ASN A 197 -21.26 -25.39 4.29
C ASN A 197 -19.84 -25.12 3.77
N ALA A 198 -18.92 -24.80 4.69
CA ALA A 198 -17.54 -24.48 4.36
C ALA A 198 -16.74 -25.68 3.81
N ILE A 199 -17.00 -26.89 4.32
CA ILE A 199 -16.32 -28.13 3.89
C ILE A 199 -16.66 -28.42 2.43
N ASP A 200 -17.94 -28.31 2.05
CA ASP A 200 -18.40 -28.41 0.67
C ASP A 200 -17.71 -27.37 -0.23
N ALA A 201 -17.59 -26.12 0.23
CA ALA A 201 -16.88 -25.07 -0.51
C ALA A 201 -15.39 -25.38 -0.75
N ILE A 202 -14.71 -25.95 0.25
CA ILE A 202 -13.30 -26.37 0.14
C ILE A 202 -13.16 -27.55 -0.81
N ASN A 203 -14.01 -28.58 -0.67
CA ASN A 203 -13.99 -29.76 -1.54
C ASN A 203 -14.25 -29.41 -3.01
N LYS A 204 -15.13 -28.44 -3.26
CA LYS A 204 -15.38 -27.85 -4.60
C LYS A 204 -14.26 -26.91 -5.09
N LYS A 205 -13.16 -26.75 -4.34
CA LYS A 205 -12.02 -25.86 -4.62
C LYS A 205 -12.39 -24.39 -4.74
N LEU A 206 -13.49 -23.96 -4.12
CA LEU A 206 -13.93 -22.56 -4.10
C LEU A 206 -13.17 -21.74 -3.05
N LEU A 207 -12.58 -22.41 -2.05
CA LEU A 207 -11.75 -21.78 -1.00
C LEU A 207 -10.32 -22.36 -1.04
N PRO A 208 -9.54 -22.10 -2.10
CA PRO A 208 -8.22 -22.73 -2.29
C PRO A 208 -7.19 -22.33 -1.23
N TYR A 209 -7.48 -21.30 -0.44
CA TYR A 209 -6.65 -20.81 0.65
C TYR A 209 -6.89 -21.54 1.98
N CYS A 210 -7.88 -22.43 2.06
CA CYS A 210 -8.19 -23.20 3.26
C CYS A 210 -7.92 -24.70 3.09
N ASN A 211 -7.70 -25.37 4.20
CA ASN A 211 -7.66 -26.82 4.38
C ASN A 211 -8.72 -27.25 5.39
N ILE A 212 -9.05 -28.55 5.38
CA ILE A 212 -9.86 -29.17 6.42
C ILE A 212 -8.90 -29.88 7.38
N VAL A 213 -8.97 -29.53 8.66
CA VAL A 213 -8.18 -30.15 9.74
C VAL A 213 -9.13 -30.41 10.90
N ASP A 214 -9.24 -31.65 11.36
CA ASP A 214 -10.16 -32.06 12.44
C ASP A 214 -11.61 -31.63 12.18
N ASN A 215 -12.08 -31.84 10.93
CA ASN A 215 -13.40 -31.42 10.46
C ASN A 215 -13.68 -29.89 10.57
N CYS A 216 -12.63 -29.09 10.78
CA CYS A 216 -12.69 -27.63 10.86
C CYS A 216 -11.98 -27.00 9.65
N THR A 217 -12.48 -25.85 9.21
CA THR A 217 -11.84 -25.04 8.17
C THR A 217 -10.65 -24.29 8.78
N LYS A 218 -9.45 -24.48 8.24
CA LYS A 218 -8.23 -23.76 8.64
C LYS A 218 -7.56 -23.06 7.47
N LEU A 219 -7.05 -21.87 7.69
CA LEU A 219 -6.30 -21.09 6.72
C LEU A 219 -4.92 -21.73 6.50
N LYS A 220 -4.49 -21.84 5.25
CA LYS A 220 -3.15 -22.33 4.94
C LYS A 220 -2.09 -21.29 5.33
N ASN A 221 -1.09 -21.70 6.11
CA ASN A 221 -0.02 -20.81 6.57
C ASN A 221 0.84 -20.25 5.43
N ASP A 222 0.86 -20.93 4.28
CA ASP A 222 1.56 -20.45 3.08
C ASP A 222 0.72 -19.44 2.27
N ASN A 223 -0.56 -19.23 2.58
CA ASN A 223 -1.45 -18.39 1.80
C ASN A 223 -1.26 -16.90 2.08
N ILE A 224 -1.50 -16.05 1.08
CA ILE A 224 -1.39 -14.58 1.21
C ILE A 224 -2.24 -13.99 2.34
N TYR A 225 -3.39 -14.59 2.67
CA TYR A 225 -4.23 -14.11 3.76
C TYR A 225 -3.61 -14.38 5.13
N TYR A 226 -2.81 -15.44 5.28
CA TYR A 226 -2.12 -15.72 6.53
C TYR A 226 -1.03 -14.67 6.78
N TYR A 227 -0.28 -14.28 5.74
CA TYR A 227 0.65 -13.15 5.80
C TYR A 227 -0.06 -11.83 6.10
N GLN A 228 -1.28 -11.63 5.58
CA GLN A 228 -2.08 -10.46 5.92
C GLN A 228 -2.44 -10.44 7.41
N VAL A 229 -2.96 -11.55 7.95
CA VAL A 229 -3.33 -11.68 9.37
C VAL A 229 -2.11 -11.47 10.27
N MET A 230 -0.97 -12.11 9.98
CA MET A 230 0.25 -11.92 10.75
C MET A 230 0.73 -10.47 10.75
N GLY A 231 0.61 -9.79 9.61
CA GLY A 231 0.90 -8.36 9.51
C GLY A 231 -0.05 -7.49 10.33
N GLN A 232 -1.35 -7.77 10.29
CA GLN A 232 -2.33 -7.03 11.09
C GLN A 232 -2.08 -7.24 12.59
N LEU A 233 -1.79 -8.47 13.02
CA LEU A 233 -1.47 -8.78 14.42
C LEU A 233 -0.21 -8.07 14.89
N HIS A 234 0.85 -8.09 14.08
CA HIS A 234 2.08 -7.36 14.35
C HIS A 234 1.79 -5.87 14.54
N ILE A 235 1.24 -5.21 13.51
CA ILE A 235 1.04 -3.75 13.47
C ILE A 235 0.11 -3.27 14.59
N THR A 236 -0.94 -4.02 14.88
CA THR A 236 -1.92 -3.65 15.92
C THR A 236 -1.49 -4.05 17.34
N ARG A 237 -0.31 -4.67 17.49
CA ARG A 237 0.25 -5.21 18.74
C ARG A 237 -0.74 -6.13 19.48
N ARG A 238 -1.48 -6.94 18.71
CA ARG A 238 -2.51 -7.88 19.20
C ARG A 238 -2.06 -9.31 19.00
N LYS A 239 -2.65 -10.21 19.80
CA LYS A 239 -2.21 -11.61 19.90
C LYS A 239 -3.10 -12.60 19.17
N LEU A 240 -4.33 -12.22 18.84
CA LEU A 240 -5.34 -13.11 18.30
C LEU A 240 -6.10 -12.46 17.14
N CYS A 241 -6.28 -13.18 16.05
CA CYS A 241 -7.18 -12.83 14.96
C CYS A 241 -8.30 -13.86 14.89
N TYR A 242 -9.53 -13.39 14.87
CA TYR A 242 -10.69 -14.18 14.45
C TYR A 242 -10.78 -14.10 12.93
N PHE A 243 -10.33 -15.14 12.24
CA PHE A 243 -10.43 -15.23 10.80
C PHE A 243 -11.80 -15.80 10.42
N VAL A 244 -12.65 -14.95 9.86
CA VAL A 244 -14.05 -15.27 9.56
C VAL A 244 -14.23 -15.48 8.07
N ILE A 245 -14.86 -16.59 7.71
CA ILE A 245 -15.35 -16.81 6.35
C ILE A 245 -16.87 -16.87 6.41
N TYR A 246 -17.51 -16.02 5.61
CA TYR A 246 -18.95 -15.88 5.59
C TYR A 246 -19.51 -16.14 4.19
N ALA A 247 -20.52 -17.01 4.14
CA ALA A 247 -21.43 -17.16 3.01
C ALA A 247 -22.88 -17.03 3.51
N SER A 248 -23.84 -16.91 2.59
CA SER A 248 -25.24 -16.67 2.95
C SER A 248 -25.80 -17.67 3.98
N ASN A 249 -25.39 -18.94 3.85
CA ASN A 249 -25.94 -20.05 4.64
C ASN A 249 -25.06 -20.48 5.83
N TRP A 250 -23.81 -20.01 5.91
CA TRP A 250 -22.86 -20.52 6.92
C TRP A 250 -21.78 -19.50 7.26
N ILE A 251 -21.19 -19.69 8.44
CA ILE A 251 -20.08 -18.89 8.94
C ILE A 251 -19.08 -19.81 9.62
N THR A 252 -17.79 -19.60 9.36
CA THR A 252 -16.70 -20.27 10.07
C THR A 252 -15.80 -19.23 10.70
N ILE A 253 -15.33 -19.51 11.92
CA ILE A 253 -14.43 -18.64 12.66
C ILE A 253 -13.24 -19.48 13.11
N GLU A 254 -12.06 -19.15 12.59
CA GLU A 254 -10.79 -19.72 13.02
C GLU A 254 -10.06 -18.72 13.94
N LYS A 255 -9.46 -19.22 15.01
CA LYS A 255 -8.59 -18.44 15.89
C LYS A 255 -7.14 -18.59 15.43
N ILE A 256 -6.54 -17.50 14.96
CA ILE A 256 -5.14 -17.46 14.53
C ILE A 256 -4.35 -16.61 15.53
N TYR A 257 -3.33 -17.19 16.15
CA TYR A 257 -2.49 -16.49 17.11
C TYR A 257 -1.29 -15.83 16.43
N TYR A 258 -0.77 -14.75 17.01
CA TYR A 258 0.43 -14.10 16.50
C TYR A 258 1.65 -15.00 16.68
N GLU A 259 2.44 -15.17 15.61
CA GLU A 259 3.63 -16.00 15.58
C GLU A 259 4.88 -15.13 15.30
N PRO A 260 5.64 -14.72 16.34
CA PRO A 260 6.80 -13.85 16.19
C PRO A 260 7.91 -14.43 15.31
N GLU A 261 8.13 -15.75 15.40
CA GLU A 261 9.11 -16.47 14.58
C GLU A 261 8.74 -16.45 13.10
N PHE A 262 7.44 -16.59 12.79
CA PHE A 262 6.95 -16.49 11.42
C PHE A 262 7.18 -15.09 10.86
N TRP A 263 6.86 -14.04 11.63
CA TRP A 263 7.10 -12.65 11.24
C TRP A 263 8.57 -12.38 10.95
N THR A 264 9.44 -12.74 11.88
CA THR A 264 10.89 -12.49 11.80
C THR A 264 11.51 -13.24 10.62
N SER A 265 11.16 -14.51 10.46
CA SER A 265 11.80 -15.38 9.45
C SER A 265 11.25 -15.18 8.04
N ASN A 266 9.97 -14.83 7.88
CA ASN A 266 9.30 -14.83 6.58
C ASN A 266 8.90 -13.46 6.06
N MET A 267 8.79 -12.44 6.91
CA MET A 267 8.14 -11.18 6.57
C MET A 267 9.02 -9.95 6.74
N SER A 268 9.52 -9.68 7.94
CA SER A 268 10.13 -8.39 8.31
C SER A 268 11.18 -7.91 7.29
N GLU A 269 12.24 -8.70 7.05
CA GLU A 269 13.33 -8.30 6.15
C GLU A 269 12.83 -8.12 4.70
N LYS A 270 11.94 -8.98 4.23
CA LYS A 270 11.41 -8.88 2.85
C LYS A 270 10.56 -7.63 2.65
N LEU A 271 9.75 -7.27 3.64
CA LEU A 271 8.94 -6.05 3.61
C LEU A 271 9.83 -4.80 3.65
N LYS A 272 10.82 -4.79 4.55
CA LYS A 272 11.81 -3.72 4.66
C LYS A 272 12.58 -3.51 3.36
N MET A 273 13.16 -4.58 2.81
CA MET A 273 13.87 -4.54 1.53
C MET A 273 12.97 -4.06 0.40
N PHE A 274 11.73 -4.53 0.32
CA PHE A 274 10.81 -4.08 -0.72
C PHE A 274 10.47 -2.59 -0.57
N TYR A 275 10.24 -2.11 0.64
CA TYR A 275 9.98 -0.69 0.86
C TYR A 275 11.18 0.15 0.46
N MET A 276 12.35 -0.12 1.03
CA MET A 276 13.56 0.69 0.85
C MET A 276 14.08 0.67 -0.58
N ASP A 277 14.11 -0.50 -1.22
CA ASP A 277 14.74 -0.67 -2.52
C ASP A 277 13.79 -0.42 -3.70
N CYS A 278 12.49 -0.68 -3.52
CA CYS A 278 11.53 -0.67 -4.62
C CYS A 278 10.54 0.48 -4.52
N MET A 279 9.92 0.68 -3.35
CA MET A 279 8.81 1.62 -3.20
C MET A 279 9.30 3.05 -2.91
N LEU A 280 10.22 3.21 -1.97
CA LEU A 280 10.74 4.50 -1.53
C LEU A 280 11.39 5.33 -2.66
N PRO A 281 12.18 4.76 -3.60
CA PRO A 281 12.73 5.53 -4.71
C PRO A 281 11.65 6.16 -5.60
N GLU A 282 10.56 5.44 -5.84
CA GLU A 282 9.42 5.92 -6.64
C GLU A 282 8.57 6.93 -5.87
N ILE A 283 8.52 6.87 -4.53
CA ILE A 283 7.87 7.89 -3.69
C ILE A 283 8.67 9.21 -3.72
N ILE A 284 10.00 9.14 -3.55
CA ILE A 284 10.86 10.32 -3.47
C ILE A 284 11.02 10.98 -4.86
N GLN A 285 11.19 10.16 -5.89
CA GLN A 285 11.39 10.62 -7.26
C GLN A 285 10.48 9.81 -8.20
N PRO A 286 9.19 10.18 -8.31
CA PRO A 286 8.24 9.45 -9.12
C PRO A 286 8.59 9.55 -10.61
N LEU A 287 8.82 8.41 -11.25
CA LEU A 287 9.17 8.33 -12.66
C LEU A 287 7.95 7.96 -13.52
N TYR A 288 7.06 7.11 -13.01
CA TYR A 288 5.86 6.69 -13.74
C TYR A 288 5.00 7.89 -14.21
N PRO A 289 4.66 8.89 -13.37
CA PRO A 289 3.76 9.98 -13.78
C PRO A 289 4.32 10.88 -14.88
N VAL A 290 5.63 10.83 -15.16
CA VAL A 290 6.28 11.67 -16.17
C VAL A 290 5.89 11.22 -17.58
N ARG A 291 5.94 9.90 -17.85
CA ARG A 291 5.64 9.31 -19.18
C ARG A 291 4.47 8.34 -19.19
N MET A 292 3.90 8.04 -18.02
CA MET A 292 2.87 7.02 -17.82
C MET A 292 3.31 5.61 -18.23
N LEU A 293 4.61 5.31 -18.14
CA LEU A 293 5.19 4.02 -18.51
C LEU A 293 5.63 3.24 -17.27
N LYS A 294 5.08 2.04 -17.07
CA LYS A 294 5.46 1.16 -15.94
C LYS A 294 6.93 0.75 -15.99
N SER A 295 7.54 0.73 -17.17
CA SER A 295 8.96 0.44 -17.38
C SER A 295 9.88 1.44 -16.68
N ASP A 296 9.38 2.65 -16.39
CA ASP A 296 10.17 3.75 -15.84
C ASP A 296 10.38 3.64 -14.33
N ILE A 297 9.51 2.88 -13.66
CA ILE A 297 9.70 2.58 -12.24
C ILE A 297 11.06 1.90 -12.08
N LYS A 298 11.87 2.40 -11.15
CA LYS A 298 13.23 1.91 -10.93
C LYS A 298 13.20 0.48 -10.40
N GLU A 299 14.02 -0.38 -11.02
CA GLU A 299 14.31 -1.72 -10.49
C GLU A 299 15.54 -1.63 -9.59
N PRO A 300 15.57 -2.30 -8.42
CA PRO A 300 16.74 -2.30 -7.56
C PRO A 300 17.87 -3.15 -8.17
N GLU A 301 19.12 -2.73 -7.92
CA GLU A 301 20.31 -3.36 -8.51
C GLU A 301 20.39 -4.86 -8.24
N ARG A 302 19.98 -5.30 -7.04
CA ARG A 302 19.96 -6.72 -6.68
C ARG A 302 19.09 -7.56 -7.64
N ILE A 303 17.94 -7.04 -8.07
CA ILE A 303 17.04 -7.75 -8.98
C ILE A 303 17.65 -7.75 -10.39
N ILE A 304 18.19 -6.61 -10.83
CA ILE A 304 18.86 -6.49 -12.13
C ILE A 304 20.00 -7.51 -12.25
N LYS A 305 20.88 -7.57 -11.24
CA LYS A 305 22.01 -8.52 -11.20
C LYS A 305 21.53 -9.97 -11.33
N ILE A 306 20.53 -10.37 -10.56
CA ILE A 306 19.98 -11.74 -10.61
C ILE A 306 19.37 -12.04 -11.98
N MET A 307 18.55 -11.15 -12.53
CA MET A 307 17.95 -11.32 -13.85
C MET A 307 19.00 -11.48 -14.95
N THR A 308 20.08 -10.69 -14.92
CA THR A 308 21.17 -10.79 -15.90
C THR A 308 21.91 -12.12 -15.80
N THR A 309 22.19 -12.62 -14.59
CA THR A 309 22.82 -13.92 -14.39
C THR A 309 21.93 -15.07 -14.85
N THR A 310 20.64 -15.03 -14.53
CA THR A 310 19.68 -16.05 -14.98
C THR A 310 19.61 -16.12 -16.51
N ASN A 311 19.51 -14.97 -17.19
CA ASN A 311 19.45 -14.92 -18.65
C ASN A 311 20.74 -15.43 -19.33
N ASN A 312 21.90 -15.17 -18.72
CA ASN A 312 23.17 -15.66 -19.24
C ASN A 312 23.31 -17.19 -19.10
N ASN A 313 22.73 -17.79 -18.05
CA ASN A 313 22.73 -19.24 -17.88
C ASN A 313 21.79 -19.93 -18.89
N PHE A 314 20.63 -19.34 -19.19
CA PHE A 314 19.71 -19.85 -20.22
C PHE A 314 20.26 -19.77 -21.64
N LYS A 315 21.16 -18.82 -21.93
CA LYS A 315 21.82 -18.72 -23.25
C LYS A 315 23.01 -19.68 -23.43
N LYS A 316 23.48 -20.31 -22.35
CA LYS A 316 24.59 -21.27 -22.35
C LYS A 316 24.13 -22.73 -22.39
N MET A 317 22.82 -22.97 -22.29
CA MET A 317 22.17 -24.27 -22.52
C MET A 317 21.59 -24.31 -23.92
#